data_AF-A0A7W7YN56-F1
#
_entry.id   AF-A0A7W7YN56-F1
#
_cell.length_a   1.000
_cell.length_b   1.000
_cell.length_c   1.000
_cell.angle_alpha   90.00
_cell.angle_beta   90.00
_cell.angle_gamma   90.00
#
_symmetry.space_group_name_H-M   'P 1'
#
loop_
_entity.id
_entity.type
_entity.pdbx_description
1 polymer ?
#
loop_
_entity_poly.entity_id
_entity_poly.type
_entity_poly.pdbx_seq_one_letter_code
_entity_poly.pdbx_strand_id
1 'polypeptide(L)'
;MNIPLEDLFNDVVNKAQRGLGYSTDALADRIGIAAASIEATKEGATDASILLKLAAALGLHGPSLAEMSDQAWYPNPVEVEGLAQFNTTFHDMTVNAYLVWDPTTKEAAAFDTGATAQPMVEKIRELGLTLRYLFLTHTHPDHVADIATLNAPAILISDLEPHPEAQGFTPGSQWQLGSLSISSRTTNGHSKGGTTYVIEGLAQPVAIVGDALFASSMGGGAVSFTDALATNRSQIFTLLNETIVCPGHGPMTTVGEEKAHNPFYPEFK
;
A
#
# COMPACT_ATOMS: atom_id res chain seq x y z
N MET A 1 15.40 -13.23 3.12
CA MET A 1 15.82 -12.11 2.24
C MET A 1 14.71 -11.07 2.37
N ASN A 2 15.03 -9.81 2.66
CA ASN A 2 14.02 -8.79 2.92
C ASN A 2 13.32 -8.40 1.60
N ILE A 3 12.02 -8.13 1.64
CA ILE A 3 11.26 -7.63 0.49
C ILE A 3 11.76 -6.21 0.19
N PRO A 4 12.22 -5.89 -1.04
CA PRO A 4 12.70 -4.54 -1.35
C PRO A 4 11.56 -3.51 -1.24
N LEU A 5 11.91 -2.24 -0.99
CA LEU A 5 10.95 -1.14 -1.15
C LEU A 5 10.39 -1.18 -2.57
N GLU A 6 9.09 -0.91 -2.71
CA GLU A 6 8.42 -0.91 -4.02
C GLU A 6 8.95 0.20 -4.92
N ASP A 7 9.11 1.39 -4.35
CA ASP A 7 9.53 2.58 -5.08
C ASP A 7 10.89 3.08 -4.62
N LEU A 8 11.64 3.60 -5.58
CA LEU A 8 12.81 4.42 -5.34
C LEU A 8 12.44 5.92 -5.37
N PHE A 9 13.40 6.77 -5.00
CA PHE A 9 13.20 8.22 -4.98
C PHE A 9 12.76 8.78 -6.34
N ASN A 10 13.27 8.22 -7.44
CA ASN A 10 12.92 8.65 -8.80
C ASN A 10 11.48 8.25 -9.15
N ASP A 11 10.97 7.12 -8.66
CA ASP A 11 9.57 6.74 -8.83
C ASP A 11 8.64 7.70 -8.11
N VAL A 12 8.99 8.10 -6.87
CA VAL A 12 8.27 9.13 -6.11
C VAL A 12 8.21 10.45 -6.87
N VAL A 13 9.34 10.92 -7.40
CA VAL A 13 9.40 12.14 -8.23
C VAL A 13 8.52 12.03 -9.46
N ASN A 14 8.61 10.91 -10.19
CA ASN A 14 7.81 10.65 -11.39
C ASN A 14 6.30 10.62 -11.07
N LYS A 15 5.90 9.95 -9.97
CA LYS A 15 4.52 9.86 -9.51
C LYS A 15 3.97 11.24 -9.15
N ALA A 16 4.71 12.03 -8.37
CA ALA A 16 4.28 13.37 -7.96
C ALA A 16 4.19 14.33 -9.16
N GLN A 17 5.19 14.33 -10.05
CA GLN A 17 5.17 15.17 -11.25
C GLN A 17 3.98 14.83 -12.15
N ARG A 18 3.74 13.54 -12.42
CA ARG A 18 2.61 13.06 -13.21
C ARG A 18 1.27 13.42 -12.55
N GLY A 19 1.16 13.20 -11.24
CA GLY A 19 -0.05 13.48 -10.47
C GLY A 19 -0.43 14.96 -10.44
N LEU A 20 0.56 15.85 -10.44
CA LEU A 20 0.36 17.31 -10.52
C LEU A 20 0.20 17.83 -11.95
N GLY A 21 0.40 16.98 -12.96
CA GLY A 21 0.26 17.34 -14.37
C GLY A 21 1.34 18.28 -14.90
N TYR A 22 2.53 18.33 -14.28
CA TYR A 22 3.62 19.16 -14.76
C TYR A 22 4.40 18.47 -15.89
N SER A 23 4.56 19.16 -17.03
CA SER A 23 5.59 18.80 -18.00
C SER A 23 6.97 19.08 -17.40
N THR A 24 8.00 18.38 -17.89
CA THR A 24 9.38 18.61 -17.45
C THR A 24 9.83 20.04 -17.70
N ASP A 25 9.48 20.63 -18.85
CA ASP A 25 9.83 22.03 -19.17
C ASP A 25 9.15 23.01 -18.21
N ALA A 26 7.87 22.82 -17.91
CA ALA A 26 7.15 23.68 -16.97
C ALA A 26 7.74 23.60 -15.55
N LEU A 27 8.18 22.40 -15.14
CA LEU A 27 8.82 22.21 -13.85
C LEU A 27 10.22 22.85 -13.82
N ALA A 28 11.00 22.67 -14.89
CA ALA A 28 12.32 23.26 -15.10
C ALA A 28 12.28 24.79 -15.00
N ASP A 29 11.36 25.43 -15.73
CA ASP A 29 11.15 26.87 -15.70
C ASP A 29 10.76 27.36 -14.30
N ARG A 30 9.90 26.61 -13.60
CA ARG A 30 9.40 26.98 -12.27
C ARG A 30 10.50 27.00 -11.21
N ILE A 31 11.45 26.06 -11.25
CA ILE A 31 12.51 25.93 -10.23
C ILE A 31 13.87 26.42 -10.70
N GLY A 32 13.97 26.90 -11.93
CA GLY A 32 15.19 27.45 -12.51
C GLY A 32 16.31 26.42 -12.64
N ILE A 33 16.01 25.20 -13.09
CA ILE A 33 17.01 24.18 -13.44
C ILE A 33 16.78 23.65 -14.85
N ALA A 34 17.80 23.05 -15.48
CA ALA A 34 17.67 22.52 -16.82
C ALA A 34 16.74 21.30 -16.86
N ALA A 35 15.87 21.19 -17.87
CA ALA A 35 14.99 20.04 -18.06
C ALA A 35 15.78 18.71 -18.11
N ALA A 36 16.97 18.70 -18.72
CA ALA A 36 17.85 17.54 -18.76
C ALA A 36 18.28 17.05 -17.36
N SER A 37 18.42 17.95 -16.38
CA SER A 37 18.73 17.58 -14.99
C SER A 37 17.54 16.91 -14.31
N ILE A 38 16.32 17.31 -14.66
CA ILE A 38 15.09 16.67 -14.17
C ILE A 38 14.95 15.27 -14.76
N GLU A 39 15.15 15.12 -16.08
CA GLU A 39 15.11 13.80 -16.73
C GLU A 39 16.16 12.86 -16.16
N ALA A 40 17.40 13.33 -15.98
CA ALA A 40 18.44 12.53 -15.34
C ALA A 40 18.02 12.08 -13.92
N THR A 41 17.39 12.95 -13.13
CA THR A 41 16.88 12.60 -11.80
C THR A 41 15.78 11.54 -11.87
N LYS A 42 14.86 11.66 -12.82
CA LYS A 42 13.78 10.69 -13.07
C LYS A 42 14.30 9.33 -13.53
N GLU A 43 15.49 9.29 -14.13
CA GLU A 43 16.23 8.07 -14.50
C GLU A 43 17.16 7.56 -13.39
N GLY A 44 17.19 8.21 -12.22
CA GLY A 44 17.93 7.75 -11.03
C GLY A 44 19.24 8.47 -10.74
N ALA A 45 19.57 9.55 -11.46
CA ALA A 45 20.72 10.39 -11.11
C ALA A 45 20.49 11.12 -9.78
N THR A 46 21.49 11.08 -8.90
CA THR A 46 21.40 11.66 -7.56
C THR A 46 22.14 13.00 -7.50
N ASP A 47 21.40 14.06 -7.19
CA ASP A 47 21.94 15.37 -6.81
C ASP A 47 21.04 15.97 -5.74
N ALA A 48 21.57 16.08 -4.51
CA ALA A 48 20.81 16.51 -3.35
C ALA A 48 20.20 17.92 -3.53
N SER A 49 20.90 18.84 -4.20
CA SER A 49 20.38 20.19 -4.44
C SER A 49 19.22 20.18 -5.44
N ILE A 50 19.29 19.36 -6.49
CA ILE A 50 18.19 19.18 -7.44
C ILE A 50 17.00 18.49 -6.76
N LEU A 51 17.23 17.43 -5.98
CA LEU A 51 16.18 16.71 -5.26
C LEU A 51 15.41 17.60 -4.30
N LEU A 52 16.10 18.45 -3.52
CA LEU A 52 15.43 19.38 -2.60
C LEU A 52 14.57 20.42 -3.34
N LYS A 53 15.05 20.92 -4.48
CA LYS A 53 14.26 21.86 -5.32
C LYS A 53 13.04 21.18 -5.93
N LEU A 54 13.19 19.95 -6.45
CA LEU A 54 12.10 19.16 -6.99
C LEU A 54 11.06 18.84 -5.91
N ALA A 55 11.50 18.39 -4.74
CA ALA A 55 10.62 18.08 -3.62
C ALA A 55 9.76 19.29 -3.24
N ALA A 56 10.37 20.47 -3.09
CA ALA A 56 9.64 21.69 -2.78
C ALA A 56 8.58 22.06 -3.84
N ALA A 57 8.90 21.90 -5.14
CA ALA A 57 7.97 22.21 -6.21
C ALA A 57 6.86 21.17 -6.40
N LEU A 58 7.12 19.92 -6.02
CA LEU A 58 6.19 18.80 -6.10
C LEU A 58 5.41 18.57 -4.80
N GLY A 59 5.61 19.40 -3.77
CA GLY A 59 4.93 19.26 -2.47
C GLY A 59 5.36 18.04 -1.66
N LEU A 60 6.60 17.56 -1.87
CA LEU A 60 7.19 16.43 -1.17
C LEU A 60 8.08 16.90 0.00
N HIS A 61 8.27 16.04 0.99
CA HIS A 61 9.28 16.24 2.03
C HIS A 61 10.68 15.94 1.50
N GLY A 62 11.47 17.01 1.28
CA GLY A 62 12.82 16.92 0.73
C GLY A 62 13.78 16.00 1.49
N PRO A 63 13.92 16.11 2.83
CA PRO A 63 14.79 15.23 3.61
C PRO A 63 14.43 13.75 3.49
N SER A 64 13.14 13.39 3.50
CA SER A 64 12.70 12.00 3.29
C SER A 64 13.05 11.50 1.88
N LEU A 65 12.88 12.35 0.86
CA LEU A 65 13.24 11.99 -0.50
C LEU A 65 14.76 11.80 -0.67
N ALA A 66 15.56 12.61 0.02
CA ALA A 66 17.02 12.44 0.07
C ALA A 66 17.42 11.15 0.82
N GLU A 67 16.76 10.83 1.94
CA GLU A 67 16.95 9.57 2.68
C GLU A 67 16.67 8.35 1.80
N MET A 68 15.60 8.37 1.00
CA MET A 68 15.33 7.33 -0.01
C MET A 68 16.44 7.25 -1.07
N SER A 69 16.92 8.40 -1.55
CA SER A 69 18.00 8.47 -2.55
C SER A 69 19.31 7.88 -2.03
N ASP A 70 19.60 8.06 -0.75
CA ASP A 70 20.78 7.51 -0.07
C ASP A 70 20.58 6.07 0.42
N GLN A 71 19.36 5.51 0.26
CA GLN A 71 18.96 4.20 0.80
C GLN A 71 19.21 4.09 2.31
N ALA A 72 19.03 5.19 3.04
CA ALA A 72 19.40 5.31 4.45
C ALA A 72 18.34 4.77 5.42
N TRP A 73 17.14 4.43 4.92
CA TRP A 73 16.04 3.91 5.72
C TRP A 73 15.38 2.68 5.08
N TYR A 74 14.92 1.78 5.94
CA TYR A 74 14.10 0.62 5.63
C TYR A 74 13.21 0.35 6.86
N PRO A 75 11.92 -0.04 6.69
CA PRO A 75 11.01 -0.25 7.81
C PRO A 75 11.50 -1.36 8.74
N ASN A 76 11.18 -1.23 10.03
CA ASN A 76 11.49 -2.25 11.00
C ASN A 76 10.72 -3.55 10.68
N PRO A 77 11.31 -4.74 10.92
CA PRO A 77 10.60 -6.00 10.76
C PRO A 77 9.33 -6.04 11.61
N VAL A 78 8.23 -6.46 11.00
CA VAL A 78 6.95 -6.64 11.67
C VAL A 78 6.74 -8.12 11.97
N GLU A 79 6.56 -8.44 13.25
CA GLU A 79 6.21 -9.78 13.71
C GLU A 79 5.01 -9.71 14.65
N VAL A 80 3.85 -10.15 14.16
CA VAL A 80 2.60 -10.24 14.94
C VAL A 80 1.98 -11.61 14.74
N GLU A 81 1.74 -12.33 15.84
CA GLU A 81 0.97 -13.56 15.80
C GLU A 81 -0.45 -13.26 15.28
N GLY A 82 -0.91 -14.02 14.29
CA GLY A 82 -2.19 -13.75 13.64
C GLY A 82 -2.07 -13.03 12.30
N LEU A 83 -0.85 -12.72 11.82
CA LEU A 83 -0.61 -12.06 10.53
C LEU A 83 0.49 -12.77 9.74
N ALA A 84 0.27 -12.94 8.43
CA ALA A 84 1.29 -13.41 7.49
C ALA A 84 1.22 -12.65 6.17
N GLN A 85 2.38 -12.29 5.63
CA GLN A 85 2.58 -11.67 4.31
C GLN A 85 3.08 -12.71 3.31
N PHE A 86 2.50 -12.71 2.12
CA PHE A 86 2.93 -13.53 0.98
C PHE A 86 3.31 -12.61 -0.17
N ASN A 87 4.61 -12.53 -0.47
CA ASN A 87 5.12 -11.74 -1.58
C ASN A 87 5.39 -12.68 -2.77
N THR A 88 4.67 -12.46 -3.87
CA THR A 88 4.67 -13.34 -5.05
C THR A 88 5.08 -12.58 -6.29
N THR A 89 5.85 -13.19 -7.18
CA THR A 89 6.30 -12.56 -8.42
C THR A 89 5.17 -12.50 -9.44
N PHE A 90 4.86 -11.30 -9.92
CA PHE A 90 3.91 -11.04 -11.00
C PHE A 90 4.65 -10.31 -12.12
N HIS A 91 5.00 -11.03 -13.19
CA HIS A 91 5.84 -10.52 -14.28
C HIS A 91 7.18 -9.93 -13.77
N ASP A 92 7.37 -8.62 -13.90
CA ASP A 92 8.57 -7.85 -13.53
C ASP A 92 8.47 -7.19 -12.15
N MET A 93 7.36 -7.39 -11.43
CA MET A 93 7.10 -6.84 -10.09
C MET A 93 6.77 -7.95 -9.10
N THR A 94 6.61 -7.58 -7.82
CA THR A 94 6.13 -8.50 -6.77
C THR A 94 4.90 -7.92 -6.10
N VAL A 95 3.90 -8.74 -5.86
CA VAL A 95 2.63 -8.35 -5.23
C VAL A 95 2.43 -9.11 -3.93
N ASN A 96 1.87 -8.41 -2.94
CA ASN A 96 1.58 -8.94 -1.63
C ASN A 96 0.12 -9.39 -1.54
N ALA A 97 -0.06 -10.51 -0.86
CA ALA A 97 -1.32 -10.92 -0.26
C ALA A 97 -1.12 -11.17 1.23
N TYR A 98 -2.19 -11.10 2.01
CA TYR A 98 -2.13 -11.23 3.45
C TYR A 98 -3.12 -12.26 3.98
N LEU A 99 -2.72 -12.96 5.03
CA LEU A 99 -3.59 -13.81 5.82
C LEU A 99 -3.61 -13.28 7.25
N VAL A 100 -4.81 -13.02 7.75
CA VAL A 100 -5.04 -12.67 9.15
C VAL A 100 -5.87 -13.77 9.81
N TRP A 101 -5.52 -14.15 11.03
CA TRP A 101 -6.31 -15.12 11.79
C TRP A 101 -6.38 -14.78 13.27
N ASP A 102 -7.47 -15.19 13.90
CA ASP A 102 -7.60 -15.18 15.36
C ASP A 102 -6.79 -16.37 15.93
N PRO A 103 -5.75 -16.13 16.75
CA PRO A 103 -4.94 -17.20 17.34
C PRO A 103 -5.74 -18.20 18.20
N THR A 104 -6.86 -17.74 18.78
CA THR A 104 -7.72 -18.51 19.69
C THR A 104 -8.70 -19.39 18.92
N THR A 105 -9.51 -18.80 18.03
CA THR A 105 -10.57 -19.54 17.32
C THR A 105 -10.10 -20.22 16.06
N LYS A 106 -8.92 -19.85 15.53
CA LYS A 106 -8.37 -20.30 14.24
C LYS A 106 -9.22 -19.89 13.03
N GLU A 107 -10.19 -18.98 13.18
CA GLU A 107 -10.85 -18.35 12.05
C GLU A 107 -9.89 -17.40 11.32
N ALA A 108 -9.89 -17.44 9.99
CA ALA A 108 -8.98 -16.66 9.15
C ALA A 108 -9.71 -15.87 8.04
N ALA A 109 -9.12 -14.75 7.65
CA ALA A 109 -9.47 -13.94 6.50
C ALA A 109 -8.24 -13.70 5.62
N ALA A 110 -8.41 -13.90 4.32
CA ALA A 110 -7.42 -13.56 3.30
C ALA A 110 -7.69 -12.16 2.75
N PHE A 111 -6.63 -11.47 2.33
CA PHE A 111 -6.70 -10.16 1.69
C PHE A 111 -5.84 -10.18 0.44
N ASP A 112 -6.48 -9.95 -0.70
CA ASP A 112 -5.95 -10.18 -2.04
C ASP A 112 -5.38 -11.60 -2.24
N THR A 113 -4.94 -11.91 -3.45
CA THR A 113 -4.41 -13.23 -3.82
C THR A 113 -2.96 -13.20 -4.29
N GLY A 114 -2.46 -12.00 -4.63
CA GLY A 114 -1.19 -11.85 -5.31
C GLY A 114 -1.19 -12.59 -6.65
N ALA A 115 0.00 -12.90 -7.16
CA ALA A 115 0.17 -13.66 -8.39
C ALA A 115 -0.29 -15.12 -8.25
N THR A 116 -0.24 -15.66 -7.03
CA THR A 116 -0.80 -16.96 -6.69
C THR A 116 -1.11 -17.04 -5.19
N ALA A 117 -2.26 -17.64 -4.88
CA ALA A 117 -2.69 -17.86 -3.50
C ALA A 117 -2.18 -19.19 -2.91
N GLN A 118 -1.45 -20.00 -3.69
CA GLN A 118 -1.00 -21.33 -3.29
C GLN A 118 -0.19 -21.35 -1.97
N PRO A 119 0.79 -20.43 -1.74
CA PRO A 119 1.49 -20.37 -0.45
C PRO A 119 0.57 -20.07 0.74
N MET A 120 -0.47 -19.28 0.51
CA MET A 120 -1.47 -18.95 1.53
C MET A 120 -2.35 -20.18 1.85
N VAL A 121 -2.78 -20.93 0.85
CA VAL A 121 -3.51 -22.20 1.03
C VAL A 121 -2.69 -23.19 1.85
N GLU A 122 -1.39 -23.30 1.57
CA GLU A 122 -0.47 -24.14 2.33
C GLU A 122 -0.38 -23.70 3.79
N LYS A 123 -0.29 -22.39 4.05
CA LYS A 123 -0.25 -21.85 5.41
C LYS A 123 -1.54 -22.09 6.18
N ILE A 124 -2.69 -21.92 5.52
CA ILE A 124 -4.00 -22.23 6.10
C ILE A 124 -4.06 -23.70 6.54
N ARG A 125 -3.57 -24.62 5.70
CA ARG A 125 -3.53 -26.06 6.03
C ARG A 125 -2.54 -26.37 7.15
N GLU A 126 -1.33 -25.82 7.09
CA GLU A 126 -0.26 -26.00 8.08
C GLU A 126 -0.74 -25.63 9.49
N LEU A 127 -1.43 -24.49 9.60
CA LEU A 127 -1.89 -23.94 10.87
C LEU A 127 -3.28 -24.44 11.30
N GLY A 128 -3.95 -25.25 10.48
CA GLY A 128 -5.31 -25.74 10.75
C GLY A 128 -6.36 -24.64 10.84
N LEU A 129 -6.24 -23.61 9.98
CA LEU A 129 -7.12 -22.44 10.00
C LEU A 129 -8.42 -22.69 9.24
N THR A 130 -9.49 -22.02 9.66
CA THR A 130 -10.78 -22.00 8.98
C THR A 130 -10.94 -20.69 8.22
N LEU A 131 -10.73 -20.70 6.90
CA LEU A 131 -10.92 -19.51 6.06
C LEU A 131 -12.41 -19.15 5.99
N ARG A 132 -12.74 -17.90 6.33
CA ARG A 132 -14.11 -17.35 6.34
C ARG A 132 -14.34 -16.34 5.23
N TYR A 133 -13.34 -15.50 4.97
CA TYR A 133 -13.44 -14.37 4.06
C TYR A 133 -12.21 -14.28 3.15
N LEU A 134 -12.43 -13.84 1.92
CA LEU A 134 -11.44 -13.22 1.05
C LEU A 134 -11.90 -11.78 0.80
N PHE A 135 -11.11 -10.81 1.23
CA PHE A 135 -11.34 -9.39 0.96
C PHE A 135 -10.42 -8.93 -0.18
N LEU A 136 -10.97 -8.19 -1.14
CA LEU A 136 -10.20 -7.62 -2.25
C LEU A 136 -10.05 -6.11 -2.04
N THR A 137 -8.82 -5.63 -1.99
CA THR A 137 -8.53 -4.19 -1.79
C THR A 137 -8.97 -3.37 -3.01
N HIS A 138 -8.78 -3.93 -4.21
CA HIS A 138 -9.20 -3.39 -5.51
C HIS A 138 -9.09 -4.47 -6.61
N THR A 139 -9.36 -4.11 -7.88
CA THR A 139 -9.49 -5.07 -9.00
C THR A 139 -8.27 -5.17 -9.92
N HIS A 140 -7.10 -4.65 -9.54
CA HIS A 140 -5.94 -4.79 -10.40
C HIS A 140 -5.51 -6.26 -10.55
N PRO A 141 -5.12 -6.69 -11.77
CA PRO A 141 -4.98 -8.10 -12.10
C PRO A 141 -4.02 -8.88 -11.19
N ASP A 142 -2.96 -8.24 -10.73
CA ASP A 142 -1.95 -8.81 -9.84
C ASP A 142 -2.46 -9.04 -8.41
N HIS A 143 -3.50 -8.32 -7.97
CA HIS A 143 -4.15 -8.54 -6.68
C HIS A 143 -5.21 -9.65 -6.72
N VAL A 144 -5.84 -9.86 -7.88
CA VAL A 144 -6.97 -10.77 -8.07
C VAL A 144 -6.65 -11.99 -8.93
N ALA A 145 -5.37 -12.25 -9.21
CA ALA A 145 -4.93 -13.23 -10.21
C ALA A 145 -5.38 -14.67 -9.91
N ASP A 146 -5.60 -15.00 -8.64
CA ASP A 146 -5.78 -16.38 -8.20
C ASP A 146 -6.91 -16.55 -7.16
N ILE A 147 -7.99 -15.78 -7.31
CA ILE A 147 -9.19 -15.84 -6.43
C ILE A 147 -9.69 -17.27 -6.22
N ALA A 148 -9.83 -18.03 -7.31
CA ALA A 148 -10.42 -19.36 -7.29
C ALA A 148 -9.65 -20.36 -6.40
N THR A 149 -8.32 -20.20 -6.26
CA THR A 149 -7.47 -21.13 -5.51
C THR A 149 -7.75 -21.11 -4.02
N LEU A 150 -8.16 -19.97 -3.44
CA LEU A 150 -8.52 -19.88 -2.02
C LEU A 150 -9.86 -20.57 -1.71
N ASN A 151 -10.78 -20.63 -2.68
CA ASN A 151 -12.13 -21.17 -2.51
C ASN A 151 -12.81 -20.65 -1.22
N ALA A 152 -12.70 -19.34 -0.99
CA ALA A 152 -13.21 -18.71 0.23
C ALA A 152 -14.76 -18.74 0.26
N PRO A 153 -15.39 -19.00 1.42
CA PRO A 153 -16.85 -19.02 1.52
C PRO A 153 -17.54 -17.69 1.16
N ALA A 154 -16.86 -16.57 1.42
CA ALA A 154 -17.31 -15.23 1.07
C ALA A 154 -16.15 -14.44 0.47
N ILE A 155 -16.32 -13.98 -0.76
CA ILE A 155 -15.37 -13.11 -1.47
C ILE A 155 -16.00 -11.73 -1.53
N LEU A 156 -15.32 -10.71 -1.03
CA LEU A 156 -15.90 -9.39 -0.74
C LEU A 156 -15.09 -8.28 -1.41
N ILE A 157 -15.78 -7.36 -2.09
CA ILE A 157 -15.18 -6.19 -2.74
C ILE A 157 -16.09 -4.97 -2.60
N SER A 158 -15.53 -3.76 -2.69
CA SER A 158 -16.34 -2.54 -2.66
C SER A 158 -17.32 -2.48 -3.85
N ASP A 159 -18.57 -2.07 -3.61
CA ASP A 159 -19.55 -1.80 -4.66
C ASP A 159 -19.11 -0.68 -5.64
N LEU A 160 -18.09 0.11 -5.28
CA LEU A 160 -17.51 1.14 -6.14
C LEU A 160 -16.57 0.57 -7.22
N GLU A 161 -16.15 -0.69 -7.08
CA GLU A 161 -15.26 -1.38 -8.02
C GLU A 161 -15.59 -2.88 -8.05
N PRO A 162 -16.72 -3.26 -8.64
CA PRO A 162 -17.24 -4.62 -8.58
C PRO A 162 -16.37 -5.60 -9.36
N HIS A 163 -16.27 -6.83 -8.85
CA HIS A 163 -15.62 -7.96 -9.51
C HIS A 163 -16.62 -9.12 -9.71
N PRO A 164 -16.65 -9.82 -10.85
CA PRO A 164 -17.65 -10.86 -11.13
C PRO A 164 -17.67 -12.03 -10.14
N GLU A 165 -16.52 -12.34 -9.54
CA GLU A 165 -16.37 -13.44 -8.57
C GLU A 165 -16.57 -13.01 -7.11
N ALA A 166 -16.86 -11.72 -6.87
CA ALA A 166 -16.96 -11.16 -5.52
C ALA A 166 -18.34 -10.54 -5.27
N GLN A 167 -18.80 -10.66 -4.03
CA GLN A 167 -19.96 -9.93 -3.55
C GLN A 167 -19.56 -8.50 -3.15
N GLY A 168 -20.33 -7.54 -3.64
CA GLY A 168 -20.18 -6.13 -3.31
C GLY A 168 -20.57 -5.79 -1.86
N PHE A 169 -19.88 -4.80 -1.27
CA PHE A 169 -20.27 -4.17 -0.01
C PHE A 169 -20.16 -2.64 -0.06
N THR A 170 -20.95 -1.99 0.79
CA THR A 170 -20.90 -0.54 0.99
C THR A 170 -19.70 -0.13 1.83
N PRO A 171 -18.92 0.90 1.44
CA PRO A 171 -17.84 1.41 2.28
C PRO A 171 -18.24 1.69 3.73
N GLY A 172 -17.35 1.36 4.67
CA GLY A 172 -17.62 1.46 6.11
C GLY A 172 -18.25 0.20 6.72
N SER A 173 -18.49 -0.84 5.92
CA SER A 173 -18.90 -2.17 6.41
C SER A 173 -17.90 -2.74 7.41
N GLN A 174 -18.44 -3.57 8.32
CA GLN A 174 -17.71 -4.24 9.39
C GLN A 174 -18.05 -5.73 9.42
N TRP A 175 -17.08 -6.54 9.83
CA TRP A 175 -17.17 -7.99 9.95
C TRP A 175 -16.50 -8.47 11.23
N GLN A 176 -16.88 -9.66 11.67
CA GLN A 176 -16.28 -10.34 12.80
C GLN A 176 -15.51 -11.57 12.30
N LEU A 177 -14.32 -11.80 12.84
CA LEU A 177 -13.50 -12.98 12.57
C LEU A 177 -13.02 -13.54 13.91
N GLY A 178 -13.68 -14.56 14.43
CA GLY A 178 -13.46 -14.99 15.82
C GLY A 178 -13.64 -13.83 16.79
N SER A 179 -12.60 -13.50 17.57
CA SER A 179 -12.57 -12.31 18.43
C SER A 179 -12.08 -11.02 17.76
N LEU A 180 -11.64 -11.07 16.49
CA LEU A 180 -11.13 -9.90 15.76
C LEU A 180 -12.26 -9.14 15.06
N SER A 181 -12.17 -7.81 15.05
CA SER A 181 -13.04 -6.94 14.23
C SER A 181 -12.32 -6.53 12.95
N ILE A 182 -13.05 -6.49 11.84
CA ILE A 182 -12.55 -5.98 10.55
C ILE A 182 -13.48 -4.86 10.11
N SER A 183 -12.94 -3.71 9.73
CA SER A 183 -13.71 -2.58 9.19
C SER A 183 -13.10 -2.05 7.90
N SER A 184 -13.94 -1.60 6.96
CA SER A 184 -13.47 -1.03 5.69
C SER A 184 -13.42 0.51 5.73
N ARG A 185 -12.42 1.08 5.06
CA ARG A 185 -12.25 2.52 4.82
C ARG A 185 -11.98 2.77 3.33
N THR A 186 -12.58 3.81 2.75
CA THR A 186 -12.37 4.15 1.34
C THR A 186 -11.06 4.88 1.13
N THR A 187 -10.11 4.22 0.48
CA THR A 187 -8.82 4.78 0.06
C THR A 187 -8.73 4.80 -1.46
N ASN A 188 -9.64 5.54 -2.08
CA ASN A 188 -9.72 5.68 -3.53
C ASN A 188 -8.65 6.65 -4.07
N GLY A 189 -8.46 6.63 -5.38
CA GLY A 189 -7.56 7.53 -6.12
C GLY A 189 -6.52 6.77 -6.92
N HIS A 190 -5.96 5.69 -6.36
CA HIS A 190 -5.26 4.68 -7.18
C HIS A 190 -6.25 3.93 -8.06
N SER A 191 -7.25 3.31 -7.41
CA SER A 191 -8.41 2.70 -8.05
C SER A 191 -9.70 3.40 -7.61
N LYS A 192 -10.86 3.02 -8.18
CA LYS A 192 -12.15 3.69 -7.92
C LYS A 192 -12.74 3.30 -6.57
N GLY A 193 -12.63 2.02 -6.22
CA GLY A 193 -13.14 1.41 -5.01
C GLY A 193 -12.04 0.93 -4.06
N GLY A 194 -10.84 1.50 -4.19
CA GLY A 194 -9.70 1.19 -3.32
C GLY A 194 -10.11 1.20 -1.86
N THR A 195 -9.83 0.09 -1.17
CA THR A 195 -10.31 -0.16 0.19
C THR A 195 -9.16 -0.53 1.10
N THR A 196 -9.08 0.17 2.23
CA THR A 196 -8.26 -0.23 3.37
C THR A 196 -9.11 -1.02 4.35
N TYR A 197 -8.62 -2.17 4.80
CA TYR A 197 -9.23 -2.96 5.87
C TYR A 197 -8.45 -2.79 7.16
N VAL A 198 -9.12 -2.30 8.21
CA VAL A 198 -8.55 -2.13 9.55
C VAL A 198 -9.01 -3.29 10.42
N ILE A 199 -8.04 -3.99 11.03
CA ILE A 199 -8.23 -5.14 11.90
C ILE A 199 -7.79 -4.80 13.31
N GLU A 200 -8.66 -5.04 14.28
CA GLU A 200 -8.40 -4.86 15.70
C GLU A 200 -8.60 -6.18 16.47
N GLY A 201 -7.98 -6.28 17.65
CA GLY A 201 -8.03 -7.47 18.52
C GLY A 201 -6.79 -8.37 18.46
N LEU A 202 -5.88 -8.12 17.53
CA LEU A 202 -4.51 -8.65 17.57
C LEU A 202 -3.66 -7.89 18.60
N ALA A 203 -2.43 -8.36 18.86
CA ALA A 203 -1.49 -7.68 19.75
C ALA A 203 -1.15 -6.24 19.31
N GLN A 204 -1.24 -5.97 18.01
CA GLN A 204 -1.17 -4.64 17.41
C GLN A 204 -2.25 -4.51 16.33
N PRO A 205 -2.85 -3.32 16.14
CA PRO A 205 -3.79 -3.10 15.05
C PRO A 205 -3.09 -3.22 13.70
N VAL A 206 -3.82 -3.72 12.70
CA VAL A 206 -3.31 -3.95 11.34
C VAL A 206 -4.21 -3.23 10.33
N ALA A 207 -3.62 -2.64 9.31
CA ALA A 207 -4.32 -2.04 8.18
C ALA A 207 -3.81 -2.67 6.87
N ILE A 208 -4.65 -3.44 6.19
CA ILE A 208 -4.37 -3.91 4.82
C ILE A 208 -4.80 -2.80 3.87
N VAL A 209 -3.84 -2.16 3.20
CA VAL A 209 -4.09 -0.90 2.47
C VAL A 209 -4.07 -1.05 0.95
N GLY A 210 -3.72 -2.24 0.43
CA GLY A 210 -3.51 -2.46 -1.00
C GLY A 210 -2.59 -1.40 -1.59
N ASP A 211 -2.97 -0.84 -2.72
CA ASP A 211 -2.19 0.18 -3.43
C ASP A 211 -2.50 1.62 -3.01
N ALA A 212 -3.13 1.81 -1.85
CA ALA A 212 -3.28 3.14 -1.29
C ALA A 212 -1.90 3.71 -0.86
N LEU A 213 -1.11 2.93 -0.12
CA LEU A 213 0.14 3.38 0.51
C LEU A 213 1.20 2.27 0.44
N PHE A 214 2.46 2.65 0.23
CA PHE A 214 3.62 1.75 0.25
C PHE A 214 4.65 2.26 1.26
N ALA A 215 5.59 1.41 1.69
CA ALA A 215 6.67 1.86 2.56
C ALA A 215 7.47 3.01 1.90
N SER A 216 7.45 4.19 2.51
CA SER A 216 8.02 5.45 2.00
C SER A 216 7.51 5.89 0.62
N SER A 217 6.30 5.49 0.21
CA SER A 217 5.68 5.94 -1.04
C SER A 217 4.15 5.76 -1.04
N MET A 218 3.50 5.86 -2.19
CA MET A 218 2.09 5.56 -2.39
C MET A 218 1.84 4.96 -3.78
N GLY A 219 0.70 4.28 -3.95
CA GLY A 219 0.27 3.87 -5.28
C GLY A 219 0.04 5.07 -6.19
N GLY A 220 0.25 4.88 -7.49
CA GLY A 220 0.01 5.94 -8.46
C GLY A 220 -1.48 6.34 -8.46
N GLY A 221 -1.80 7.63 -8.35
CA GLY A 221 -3.18 8.12 -8.37
C GLY A 221 -3.83 8.15 -9.76
N ALA A 222 -3.91 7.00 -10.43
CA ALA A 222 -4.37 6.87 -11.82
C ALA A 222 -5.83 7.29 -12.01
N VAL A 223 -6.68 7.09 -11.00
CA VAL A 223 -8.07 7.60 -10.99
C VAL A 223 -8.10 9.06 -10.55
N SER A 224 -7.43 9.40 -9.46
CA SER A 224 -7.33 10.76 -8.93
C SER A 224 -6.17 10.88 -7.95
N PHE A 225 -5.12 11.61 -8.34
CA PHE A 225 -3.96 11.88 -7.48
C PHE A 225 -4.33 12.70 -6.24
N THR A 226 -5.21 13.69 -6.41
CA THR A 226 -5.72 14.51 -5.30
C THR A 226 -6.48 13.65 -4.28
N ASP A 227 -7.36 12.76 -4.73
CA ASP A 227 -8.13 11.91 -3.82
C ASP A 227 -7.24 10.85 -3.16
N ALA A 228 -6.27 10.26 -3.88
CA ALA A 228 -5.32 9.31 -3.29
C ALA A 228 -4.57 9.94 -2.10
N LEU A 229 -4.08 11.18 -2.27
CA LEU A 229 -3.44 11.92 -1.20
C LEU A 229 -4.41 12.27 -0.06
N ALA A 230 -5.63 12.69 -0.38
CA ALA A 230 -6.63 13.12 0.62
C ALA A 230 -7.20 11.94 1.43
N THR A 231 -7.45 10.80 0.80
CA THR A 231 -7.98 9.61 1.47
C THR A 231 -6.91 8.92 2.30
N ASN A 232 -5.67 8.81 1.84
CA ASN A 232 -4.58 8.30 2.67
C ASN A 232 -4.44 9.10 3.97
N ARG A 233 -4.49 10.43 3.89
CA ARG A 233 -4.48 11.31 5.07
C ARG A 233 -5.63 11.03 6.04
N SER A 234 -6.86 11.02 5.52
CA SER A 234 -8.06 10.94 6.37
C SER A 234 -8.36 9.52 6.86
N GLN A 235 -7.93 8.48 6.14
CA GLN A 235 -8.28 7.09 6.42
C GLN A 235 -7.13 6.26 6.98
N ILE A 236 -5.87 6.53 6.62
CA ILE A 236 -4.71 5.76 7.08
C ILE A 236 -3.96 6.55 8.16
N PHE A 237 -3.58 7.80 7.90
CA PHE A 237 -2.77 8.59 8.85
C PHE A 237 -3.50 9.02 10.13
N THR A 238 -4.82 8.83 10.19
CA THR A 238 -5.64 9.01 11.40
C THR A 238 -5.62 7.79 12.34
N LEU A 239 -5.05 6.66 11.90
CA LEU A 239 -4.82 5.49 12.75
C LEU A 239 -3.70 5.74 13.77
N LEU A 240 -3.62 4.85 14.76
CA LEU A 240 -2.56 4.88 15.78
C LEU A 240 -1.20 4.67 15.12
N ASN A 241 -0.15 5.26 15.69
CA ASN A 241 1.19 5.20 15.09
C ASN A 241 1.72 3.76 15.05
N GLU A 242 1.37 2.94 16.03
CA GLU A 242 1.71 1.51 16.09
C GLU A 242 0.90 0.63 15.14
N THR A 243 -0.08 1.17 14.41
CA THR A 243 -0.83 0.38 13.43
C THR A 243 0.10 -0.07 12.31
N ILE A 244 0.20 -1.39 12.13
CA ILE A 244 0.92 -2.02 11.04
C ILE A 244 0.21 -1.70 9.74
N VAL A 245 0.97 -1.28 8.74
CA VAL A 245 0.50 -1.04 7.38
C VAL A 245 1.00 -2.18 6.51
N CYS A 246 0.05 -2.87 5.87
CA CYS A 246 0.25 -4.00 4.98
C CYS A 246 -0.05 -3.56 3.54
N PRO A 247 0.98 -3.12 2.78
CA PRO A 247 0.81 -2.60 1.43
C PRO A 247 0.61 -3.69 0.38
N GLY A 248 0.03 -3.31 -0.76
CA GLY A 248 -0.07 -4.16 -1.95
C GLY A 248 1.28 -4.58 -2.52
N HIS A 249 2.30 -3.75 -2.34
CA HIS A 249 3.67 -3.99 -2.80
C HIS A 249 4.70 -3.57 -1.76
N GLY A 250 5.90 -4.15 -1.82
CA GLY A 250 6.99 -3.84 -0.89
C GLY A 250 6.81 -4.39 0.53
N PRO A 251 7.65 -4.00 1.49
CA PRO A 251 7.59 -4.50 2.86
C PRO A 251 6.46 -3.85 3.67
N MET A 252 6.02 -4.53 4.74
CA MET A 252 5.20 -3.91 5.78
C MET A 252 5.95 -2.76 6.46
N THR A 253 5.18 -1.82 7.01
CA THR A 253 5.64 -0.63 7.73
C THR A 253 4.63 -0.33 8.84
N THR A 254 4.74 0.82 9.51
CA THR A 254 3.75 1.32 10.47
C THR A 254 3.30 2.72 10.12
N VAL A 255 2.13 3.13 10.61
CA VAL A 255 1.65 4.52 10.42
C VAL A 255 2.66 5.53 10.98
N GLY A 256 3.31 5.22 12.10
CA GLY A 256 4.36 6.05 12.69
C GLY A 256 5.59 6.17 11.79
N GLU A 257 6.04 5.05 11.22
CA GLU A 257 7.14 5.05 10.25
C GLU A 257 6.78 5.84 8.99
N GLU A 258 5.59 5.68 8.43
CA GLU A 258 5.18 6.44 7.25
C GLU A 258 5.06 7.95 7.54
N LYS A 259 4.59 8.34 8.72
CA LYS A 259 4.61 9.75 9.14
C LYS A 259 6.04 10.29 9.14
N ALA A 260 7.01 9.53 9.64
CA ALA A 260 8.41 9.93 9.73
C ALA A 260 9.15 9.91 8.37
N HIS A 261 8.88 8.92 7.51
CA HIS A 261 9.73 8.62 6.35
C HIS A 261 9.06 8.86 4.99
N ASN A 262 7.73 8.86 4.87
CA ASN A 262 7.08 9.00 3.57
C ASN A 262 7.19 10.44 3.01
N PRO A 263 7.72 10.65 1.79
CA PRO A 263 7.91 11.99 1.22
C PRO A 263 6.60 12.65 0.76
N PHE A 264 5.52 11.92 0.51
CA PHE A 264 4.25 12.52 0.04
C PHE A 264 3.48 13.30 1.12
N TYR A 265 3.88 13.16 2.39
CA TYR A 265 3.15 13.74 3.52
C TYR A 265 4.07 14.59 4.42
N PRO A 266 4.60 15.71 3.90
CA PRO A 266 5.51 16.60 4.64
C PRO A 266 4.90 17.20 5.91
N GLU A 267 3.58 17.24 6.05
CA GLU A 267 2.88 17.80 7.21
C GLU A 267 2.94 16.94 8.48
N PHE A 268 3.44 15.70 8.41
CA PHE A 268 3.57 14.80 9.56
C PHE A 268 5.01 14.72 10.12
N LYS A 269 5.92 15.56 9.63
CA LYS A 269 7.34 15.60 9.98
C LYS A 269 7.62 16.50 11.18
#